data_AF-A0A414KW10-F1
#
_entry.id   AF-A0A414KW10-F1
#
_cell.length_a   1.000
_cell.length_b   1.000
_cell.length_c   1.000
_cell.angle_alpha   90.00
_cell.angle_beta   90.00
_cell.angle_gamma   90.00
#
_symmetry.space_group_name_H-M   'P 1'
#
loop_
_entity.id
_entity.type
_entity.pdbx_description
1 polymer ?
#
loop_
_entity_poly.entity_id
_entity_poly.type
_entity_poly.pdbx_seq_one_letter_code
_entity_poly.pdbx_strand_id
1 'polypeptide(L)'
;MSLFEEAITLQRAAHDLMYLGMDGSPVYSDDLSRRNGEVYRLTTALYNSGAKGVTVEEQANVCLALLMGYSASFVDHGEKQKHVQEVLDRCW
;
A
#
# COMPACT_ATOMS: atom_id res chain seq x y z
N MET A 1 -16.84 -3.81 1.28
CA MET A 1 -15.90 -3.79 0.14
C MET A 1 -15.34 -5.19 0.00
N SER A 2 -15.13 -5.65 -1.22
CA SER A 2 -14.42 -6.93 -1.44
C SER A 2 -12.92 -6.75 -1.21
N LEU A 3 -12.22 -7.84 -0.88
CA LEU A 3 -10.77 -7.83 -0.69
C LEU A 3 -10.04 -7.32 -1.94
N PHE A 4 -10.53 -7.69 -3.12
CA PHE A 4 -10.00 -7.22 -4.39
C PHE A 4 -10.14 -5.70 -4.54
N GLU A 5 -11.30 -5.13 -4.20
CA GLU A 5 -11.51 -3.68 -4.24
C GLU A 5 -10.58 -2.94 -3.27
N GLU A 6 -10.36 -3.48 -2.07
CA GLU A 6 -9.43 -2.91 -1.09
C GLU A 6 -7.98 -2.92 -1.61
N ALA A 7 -7.54 -4.04 -2.19
CA ALA A 7 -6.22 -4.16 -2.80
C ALA A 7 -6.03 -3.16 -3.96
N ILE A 8 -7.00 -3.08 -4.90
CA ILE A 8 -6.94 -2.15 -6.03
C ILE A 8 -6.96 -0.69 -5.56
N THR A 9 -7.74 -0.37 -4.53
CA THR A 9 -7.78 0.98 -3.95
C THR A 9 -6.42 1.37 -3.38
N LEU A 10 -5.77 0.48 -2.63
CA LEU A 10 -4.44 0.71 -2.10
C LEU A 10 -3.38 0.83 -3.21
N GLN A 11 -3.40 -0.04 -4.22
CA GLN A 11 -2.48 0.02 -5.35
C GLN A 11 -2.55 1.38 -6.06
N ARG A 12 -3.76 1.88 -6.32
CA ARG A 12 -3.96 3.20 -6.95
C ARG A 12 -3.44 4.33 -6.07
N ALA A 13 -3.82 4.36 -4.79
CA ALA A 13 -3.36 5.40 -3.86
C ALA A 13 -1.82 5.40 -3.72
N ALA A 14 -1.20 4.23 -3.64
CA ALA A 14 0.25 4.10 -3.57
C ALA A 14 0.92 4.56 -4.87
N HIS A 15 0.39 4.19 -6.03
CA HIS A 15 0.87 4.67 -7.33
C HIS A 15 0.81 6.19 -7.42
N ASP A 16 -0.34 6.79 -7.09
CA ASP A 16 -0.52 8.25 -7.16
C ASP A 16 0.43 9.01 -6.22
N LEU A 17 0.79 8.42 -5.08
CA LEU A 17 1.79 8.98 -4.16
C LEU A 17 3.22 8.84 -4.71
N MET A 18 3.59 7.68 -5.26
CA MET A 18 4.93 7.44 -5.81
C MET A 18 5.26 8.33 -7.01
N TYR A 19 4.25 8.65 -7.83
CA TYR A 19 4.41 9.49 -9.02
C TYR A 19 4.01 10.96 -8.80
N LEU A 20 3.75 11.37 -7.56
CA LEU A 20 3.37 12.75 -7.25
C LEU A 20 4.49 13.73 -7.67
N GLY A 21 4.16 14.71 -8.50
CA GLY A 21 5.10 15.73 -8.99
C GLY A 21 5.97 15.31 -10.18
N MET A 22 5.82 14.07 -10.69
CA MET A 22 6.51 13.61 -11.90
C MET A 22 6.08 14.36 -13.17
N ASP A 23 4.92 15.00 -13.14
CA ASP A 23 4.36 15.84 -14.21
C ASP A 23 4.92 17.28 -14.21
N GLY A 24 5.79 17.62 -13.25
CA GLY A 24 6.33 18.98 -13.09
C GLY A 24 5.39 19.93 -12.33
N SER A 25 4.25 19.45 -11.85
CA SER A 25 3.35 20.23 -11.00
C SER A 25 3.97 20.46 -9.60
N PRO A 26 3.72 21.62 -8.96
CA PRO A 26 4.16 21.84 -7.58
C PRO A 26 3.58 20.79 -6.62
N VAL A 27 4.43 20.24 -5.75
CA VAL A 27 4.00 19.35 -4.67
C VAL A 27 3.74 20.17 -3.42
N TYR A 28 2.48 20.29 -3.04
CA TYR A 28 2.07 20.96 -1.81
C TYR A 28 2.20 20.00 -0.62
N SER A 29 2.76 20.49 0.48
CA SER A 29 3.08 19.66 1.65
C SER A 29 1.83 19.07 2.30
N ASP A 30 0.73 19.81 2.36
CA ASP A 30 -0.54 19.35 2.93
C ASP A 30 -1.19 18.23 2.09
N ASP A 31 -1.16 18.34 0.76
CA ASP A 31 -1.63 17.28 -0.13
C ASP A 31 -0.74 16.03 -0.04
N LEU A 32 0.59 16.21 -0.04
CA LEU A 32 1.54 15.12 0.15
C LEU A 32 1.30 14.41 1.49
N SER A 33 1.19 15.15 2.59
CA SER A 33 0.93 14.58 3.92
C SER A 33 -0.40 13.83 3.96
N ARG A 34 -1.46 14.38 3.35
CA ARG A 34 -2.77 13.72 3.26
C ARG A 34 -2.69 12.39 2.49
N ARG A 35 -2.07 12.39 1.31
CA ARG A 35 -1.93 11.17 0.48
C ARG A 35 -1.06 10.11 1.17
N ASN A 36 0.05 10.53 1.77
CA ASN A 36 0.91 9.65 2.55
C ASN A 36 0.18 9.02 3.74
N GLY A 37 -0.61 9.80 4.48
CA GLY A 37 -1.43 9.31 5.58
C GLY A 37 -2.50 8.32 5.13
N GLU A 38 -3.13 8.55 3.98
CA GLU A 38 -4.14 7.64 3.43
C GLU A 38 -3.53 6.31 2.97
N VAL A 39 -2.40 6.34 2.26
CA VAL A 39 -1.69 5.11 1.86
C VAL A 39 -1.29 4.30 3.10
N TYR A 40 -0.75 4.95 4.13
CA TYR A 40 -0.44 4.28 5.40
C TYR A 40 -1.67 3.64 6.03
N ARG A 41 -2.77 4.38 6.16
CA ARG A 41 -4.02 3.90 6.77
C ARG A 41 -4.57 2.67 6.02
N LEU A 42 -4.61 2.72 4.69
CA LEU A 42 -5.07 1.62 3.84
C LEU A 42 -4.16 0.40 3.95
N THR A 43 -2.84 0.60 3.92
CA THR A 43 -1.84 -0.48 4.07
C THR A 43 -2.01 -1.20 5.40
N THR A 44 -2.09 -0.44 6.49
CA THR A 44 -2.24 -0.98 7.84
C THR A 44 -3.58 -1.70 8.02
N ALA A 45 -4.67 -1.17 7.45
CA ALA A 45 -5.97 -1.83 7.48
C ALA A 45 -5.94 -3.18 6.74
N LEU A 46 -5.38 -3.20 5.52
CA LEU A 46 -5.31 -4.42 4.71
C LEU A 46 -4.39 -5.46 5.36
N TYR A 47 -3.24 -5.06 5.89
CA TYR A 47 -2.32 -5.97 6.58
C TYR A 47 -2.94 -6.55 7.85
N ASN A 48 -3.55 -5.71 8.69
CA ASN A 48 -4.18 -6.13 9.96
C ASN A 48 -5.44 -6.97 9.76
N SER A 49 -6.11 -6.88 8.60
CA SER A 49 -7.23 -7.76 8.27
C SER A 49 -6.83 -9.24 8.25
N GLY A 50 -5.55 -9.54 8.01
CA GLY A 50 -5.05 -10.90 7.84
C GLY A 50 -5.57 -11.60 6.58
N ALA A 51 -6.34 -10.91 5.74
CA ALA A 51 -6.93 -11.48 4.53
C ALA A 51 -5.84 -11.74 3.49
N LYS A 52 -5.75 -12.98 3.02
CA LYS A 52 -4.75 -13.41 2.02
C LYS A 52 -5.34 -13.68 0.63
N GLY A 53 -6.66 -13.61 0.47
CA GLY A 53 -7.33 -14.11 -0.74
C GLY A 53 -7.53 -15.62 -0.70
N VAL A 54 -8.52 -16.10 -1.44
CA VAL A 54 -8.81 -17.54 -1.60
C VAL A 54 -8.15 -18.08 -2.86
N THR A 55 -8.06 -17.23 -3.90
CA THR A 55 -7.39 -17.57 -5.15
C THR A 55 -5.97 -17.01 -5.19
N VAL A 56 -5.13 -17.62 -6.04
CA VAL A 56 -3.77 -17.12 -6.31
C VAL A 56 -3.79 -15.68 -6.83
N GLU A 57 -4.80 -15.33 -7.63
CA GLU A 57 -4.97 -13.97 -8.17
C GLU A 57 -5.31 -12.96 -7.07
N GLU A 58 -6.22 -13.30 -6.16
CA GLU A 58 -6.53 -12.44 -5.01
C GLU A 58 -5.30 -12.27 -4.10
N GLN A 59 -4.58 -13.36 -3.84
CA GLN A 59 -3.35 -13.32 -3.04
C GLN A 59 -2.28 -12.43 -3.68
N ALA A 60 -2.09 -12.56 -5.00
CA ALA A 60 -1.15 -11.72 -5.74
C ALA A 60 -1.53 -10.23 -5.65
N ASN A 61 -2.82 -9.90 -5.79
CA ASN A 61 -3.32 -8.53 -5.67
C ASN A 61 -3.09 -7.95 -4.27
N VAL A 62 -3.35 -8.73 -3.23
CA VAL A 62 -3.10 -8.32 -1.83
C VAL A 62 -1.63 -8.10 -1.58
N CYS A 63 -0.76 -9.04 -1.99
CA CYS A 63 0.67 -8.91 -1.78
C CYS A 63 1.25 -7.70 -2.53
N LEU A 64 0.86 -7.51 -3.79
CA LEU A 64 1.25 -6.33 -4.56
C LEU A 64 0.79 -5.03 -3.90
N ALA A 65 -0.48 -4.97 -3.46
CA ALA A 65 -1.02 -3.80 -2.78
C ALA A 65 -0.24 -3.45 -1.51
N LEU A 66 0.07 -4.45 -0.68
CA LEU A 66 0.85 -4.25 0.55
C LEU A 66 2.29 -3.80 0.26
N LEU A 67 2.96 -4.41 -0.72
CA LEU A 67 4.33 -4.02 -1.09
C LEU A 67 4.37 -2.59 -1.66
N MET A 68 3.41 -2.22 -2.50
CA MET A 68 3.28 -0.85 -3.01
C MET A 68 2.98 0.13 -1.87
N GLY A 69 2.05 -0.21 -0.98
CA GLY A 69 1.66 0.63 0.15
C GLY A 69 2.82 0.91 1.11
N TYR A 70 3.54 -0.15 1.51
CA TYR A 70 4.77 0.01 2.31
C TYR A 70 5.83 0.80 1.54
N SER A 71 6.05 0.54 0.25
CA SER A 71 7.08 1.27 -0.50
C SER A 71 6.77 2.76 -0.66
N ALA A 72 5.50 3.10 -0.89
CA ALA A 72 5.05 4.45 -1.15
C ALA A 72 4.96 5.30 0.12
N SER A 73 4.51 4.75 1.25
CA SER A 73 4.35 5.51 2.48
C SER A 73 5.67 5.69 3.23
N PHE A 74 5.93 6.93 3.68
CA PHE A 74 7.09 7.27 4.50
C PHE A 74 6.86 7.05 6.01
N VAL A 75 5.65 6.68 6.42
CA VAL A 75 5.34 6.37 7.83
C VAL A 75 5.97 5.04 8.19
N ASP A 76 6.79 5.03 9.24
CA ASP A 76 7.41 3.83 9.79
C ASP A 76 7.55 3.98 11.31
N HIS A 77 6.93 3.09 12.08
CA HIS A 77 7.11 3.01 13.54
C HIS A 77 8.08 1.91 13.97
N GLY A 78 8.84 1.35 13.01
CA GLY A 78 9.84 0.31 13.23
C GLY A 78 9.40 -1.09 12.78
N GLU A 79 8.12 -1.27 12.41
CA GLU A 79 7.59 -2.56 11.95
C GLU A 79 7.66 -2.79 10.44
N LYS A 80 7.89 -1.73 9.65
CA LYS A 80 7.75 -1.77 8.19
C LYS A 80 8.58 -2.86 7.52
N GLN A 81 9.86 -2.99 7.86
CA GLN A 81 10.75 -3.98 7.25
C GLN A 81 10.31 -5.42 7.54
N LYS A 82 9.85 -5.67 8.77
CA LYS A 82 9.33 -6.98 9.16
C LYS A 82 8.08 -7.32 8.35
N HIS A 83 7.14 -6.39 8.23
CA HIS A 83 5.91 -6.61 7.47
C HIS A 83 6.19 -6.83 5.97
N VAL A 84 7.13 -6.08 5.39
CA VAL A 84 7.56 -6.30 4.01
C VAL A 84 8.10 -7.71 3.82
N GLN A 85 8.97 -8.19 4.72
CA GLN A 85 9.49 -9.56 4.64
C GLN A 85 8.38 -10.60 4.74
N GLU A 86 7.46 -10.45 5.69
CA GLU A 86 6.32 -11.38 5.84
C GLU A 86 5.37 -11.39 4.63
N VAL A 87 5.32 -10.31 3.85
CA VAL A 87 4.58 -10.27 2.59
C VAL A 87 5.37 -10.94 1.47
N LEU A 88 6.68 -10.70 1.38
CA LEU A 88 7.55 -11.38 0.41
C LEU A 88 7.56 -12.90 0.61
N ASP A 89 7.51 -13.36 1.86
CA ASP A 89 7.41 -14.78 2.20
C ASP A 89 6.09 -15.41 1.73
N ARG A 90 5.05 -14.61 1.44
CA ARG A 90 3.77 -15.09 0.87
C ARG A 90 3.78 -15.12 -0.66
N CYS A 91 4.77 -14.49 -1.29
CA CYS A 91 4.90 -14.44 -2.74
C CYS A 91 5.63 -15.68 -3.32
N TRP A 92 6.31 -16.45 -2.47
CA TRP A 92 7.02 -17.69 -2.78
C TRP A 92 6.24 -18.91 -2.31
#